data_AF-A0A965BE40-F1
#
_entry.id   AF-A0A965BE40-F1
#
_cell.length_a   1.000
_cell.length_b   1.000
_cell.length_c   1.000
_cell.angle_alpha   90.00
_cell.angle_beta   90.00
_cell.angle_gamma   90.00
#
_symmetry.space_group_name_H-M   'P 1'
#
loop_
_entity.id
_entity.type
_entity.pdbx_description
1 polymer ?
#
loop_
_entity_poly.entity_id
_entity_poly.type
_entity_poly.pdbx_seq_one_letter_code
_entity_poly.pdbx_strand_id
1 'polypeptide(L)'
;MCGRYALSAEISEIAQEFSTDIAPDRSLPADWNIKPTNDVYIIKNQAIEIASWGMIAPWSKNDDEAAKSQSSAINARSESVHE
;
A
#
# COMPACT_ATOMS: atom_id res chain seq x y z
N MET A 1 -0.51 15.98 0.45
CA MET A 1 0.23 14.91 1.17
C MET A 1 -0.67 14.36 2.25
N CYS A 2 -0.88 13.05 2.30
CA CYS A 2 -1.64 12.37 3.35
C CYS A 2 -0.71 11.40 4.10
N GLY A 3 -1.05 11.06 5.34
CA GLY A 3 -0.26 10.10 6.13
C GLY A 3 -1.10 9.14 6.94
N ARG A 4 -2.44 9.22 6.82
CA ARG A 4 -3.40 8.40 7.54
C ARG A 4 -4.64 8.22 6.68
N TYR A 5 -5.25 7.05 6.72
CA TYR A 5 -6.57 6.81 6.14
C TYR A 5 -7.31 5.69 6.89
N ALA A 6 -8.55 5.43 6.52
CA ALA A 6 -9.38 4.38 7.07
C ALA A 6 -9.79 3.41 5.96
N LEU A 7 -9.84 2.12 6.28
CA LEU A 7 -10.43 1.09 5.43
C LEU A 7 -11.21 0.11 6.32
N SER A 8 -12.53 0.12 6.17
CA SER A 8 -13.43 -0.81 6.86
C SER A 8 -14.13 -1.77 5.92
N ALA A 9 -13.86 -1.70 4.61
CA ALA A 9 -14.45 -2.55 3.61
C ALA A 9 -13.81 -3.95 3.63
N GLU A 10 -14.63 -4.97 3.48
CA GLU A 10 -14.20 -6.35 3.33
C GLU A 10 -13.58 -6.59 1.93
N ILE A 11 -12.70 -7.58 1.81
CA ILE A 11 -12.04 -7.91 0.52
C ILE A 11 -13.07 -8.12 -0.60
N SER A 12 -14.20 -8.77 -0.31
CA SER A 12 -15.25 -9.03 -1.30
C SER A 12 -15.90 -7.76 -1.83
N GLU A 13 -16.06 -6.74 -0.97
CA GLU A 13 -16.61 -5.44 -1.38
C GLU A 13 -15.62 -4.71 -2.29
N ILE A 14 -14.33 -4.74 -1.94
CA ILE A 14 -13.25 -4.20 -2.76
C ILE A 14 -13.20 -4.94 -4.11
N ALA A 15 -13.28 -6.27 -4.10
CA ALA A 15 -13.21 -7.09 -5.31
C ALA A 15 -14.38 -6.82 -6.25
N GLN A 16 -15.59 -6.65 -5.69
CA GLN A 16 -16.78 -6.31 -6.46
C GLN A 16 -16.66 -4.90 -7.06
N GLU A 17 -16.27 -3.91 -6.28
CA GLU A 17 -16.16 -2.51 -6.71
C GLU A 17 -15.14 -2.36 -7.85
N PHE A 18 -14.00 -3.06 -7.76
CA PHE A 18 -12.90 -2.95 -8.71
C PHE A 18 -12.85 -4.08 -9.75
N SER A 19 -13.84 -4.99 -9.76
CA SER A 19 -13.91 -6.13 -10.68
C SER A 19 -12.62 -6.96 -10.74
N THR A 20 -12.09 -7.35 -9.58
CA THR A 20 -10.84 -8.12 -9.48
C THR A 20 -11.10 -9.62 -9.45
N ASP A 21 -10.24 -10.41 -10.08
CA ASP A 21 -10.39 -11.87 -10.21
C ASP A 21 -9.62 -12.67 -9.14
N ILE A 22 -8.64 -12.03 -8.50
CA ILE A 22 -7.69 -12.69 -7.59
C ILE A 22 -7.67 -11.92 -6.27
N ALA A 23 -7.76 -12.67 -5.16
CA ALA A 23 -7.67 -12.16 -3.80
C ALA A 23 -6.50 -12.84 -3.05
N PRO A 24 -5.91 -12.17 -2.04
CA PRO A 24 -4.84 -12.74 -1.24
C PRO A 24 -5.34 -13.85 -0.30
N ASP A 25 -4.43 -14.74 0.12
CA ASP A 25 -4.75 -15.87 1.02
C ASP A 25 -5.15 -15.47 2.45
N ARG A 26 -4.94 -14.21 2.82
CA ARG A 26 -5.28 -13.65 4.13
C ARG A 26 -5.99 -12.33 3.99
N SER A 27 -6.79 -11.99 5.00
CA SER A 27 -7.38 -10.66 5.15
C SER A 27 -6.66 -9.81 6.20
N LEU A 28 -6.67 -8.50 5.95
CA LEU A 28 -6.40 -7.44 6.90
C LEU A 28 -7.71 -7.07 7.63
N PRO A 29 -7.65 -6.77 8.94
CA PRO A 29 -8.82 -6.30 9.68
C PRO A 29 -9.23 -4.90 9.24
N ALA A 30 -10.49 -4.53 9.48
CA ALA A 30 -10.92 -3.15 9.40
C ALA A 30 -10.06 -2.25 10.31
N ASP A 31 -9.56 -1.14 9.78
CA ASP A 31 -8.72 -0.19 10.49
C ASP A 31 -9.13 1.25 10.13
N TRP A 32 -9.54 2.01 11.14
CA TRP A 32 -9.93 3.43 11.01
C TRP A 32 -8.74 4.39 11.13
N ASN A 33 -7.54 3.84 11.21
CA ASN A 33 -6.31 4.54 11.51
C ASN A 33 -5.08 3.85 10.90
N ILE A 34 -5.16 3.55 9.60
CA ILE A 34 -4.01 3.03 8.86
C ILE A 34 -2.93 4.10 8.79
N LYS A 35 -1.72 3.71 9.17
CA LYS A 35 -0.51 4.56 9.19
C LYS A 35 0.54 4.01 8.21
N PRO A 36 1.59 4.77 7.87
CA PRO A 36 2.67 4.28 7.03
C PRO A 36 3.30 3.01 7.58
N THR A 37 3.89 2.22 6.70
CA THR A 37 4.49 0.90 6.96
C THR A 37 3.52 -0.23 7.34
N ASN A 38 2.26 0.07 7.68
CA ASN A 38 1.22 -0.96 7.83
C ASN A 38 1.05 -1.73 6.51
N ASP A 39 0.63 -2.99 6.63
CA ASP A 39 0.10 -3.74 5.51
C ASP A 39 -1.22 -3.13 5.04
N VAL A 40 -1.37 -3.02 3.73
CA VAL A 40 -2.53 -2.44 3.04
C VAL A 40 -2.87 -3.27 1.82
N TYR A 41 -4.13 -3.26 1.40
CA TYR A 41 -4.49 -3.81 0.09
C TYR A 41 -4.06 -2.86 -1.03
N ILE A 42 -3.53 -3.43 -2.10
CA ILE A 42 -3.30 -2.74 -3.37
C ILE A 42 -3.99 -3.52 -4.48
N ILE A 43 -4.36 -2.83 -5.56
CA ILE A 43 -4.90 -3.46 -6.76
C ILE A 43 -3.89 -3.30 -7.87
N LYS A 44 -3.44 -4.42 -8.43
CA LYS A 44 -2.47 -4.47 -9.52
C LYS A 44 -2.91 -5.52 -10.54
N ASN A 45 -3.05 -5.11 -11.80
CA ASN A 45 -3.44 -6.01 -12.90
C ASN A 45 -4.70 -6.86 -12.59
N GLN A 46 -5.76 -6.24 -12.05
CA GLN A 46 -7.01 -6.92 -11.63
C GLN A 46 -6.86 -7.97 -10.51
N ALA A 47 -5.75 -7.93 -9.76
CA ALA A 47 -5.56 -8.71 -8.55
C ALA A 47 -5.48 -7.80 -7.31
N ILE A 48 -6.07 -8.24 -6.21
CA ILE A 48 -5.86 -7.66 -4.89
C ILE A 48 -4.62 -8.33 -4.29
N GLU A 49 -3.64 -7.53 -3.90
CA GLU A 49 -2.43 -7.96 -3.21
C GLU A 49 -2.30 -7.22 -1.87
N ILE A 50 -1.47 -7.75 -0.96
CA ILE A 50 -1.10 -7.06 0.27
C ILE A 50 0.33 -6.54 0.15
N ALA A 51 0.51 -5.25 0.42
CA ALA A 51 1.82 -4.60 0.43
C ALA A 51 1.95 -3.68 1.64
N SER A 52 3.17 -3.29 1.99
CA SER A 52 3.39 -2.26 3.02
C SER A 52 3.27 -0.86 2.43
N TRP A 53 2.59 0.06 3.13
CA TRP A 53 2.49 1.46 2.69
C TRP A 53 3.79 2.23 2.93
N GLY A 54 4.67 2.16 1.94
CA GLY A 54 5.95 2.87 1.92
C GLY A 54 6.88 2.26 0.88
N MET A 55 7.37 3.07 -0.06
CA MET A 55 8.21 2.56 -1.15
C MET A 55 9.64 2.31 -0.66
N ILE A 56 10.14 1.09 -0.86
CA ILE A 56 11.56 0.77 -0.70
C ILE A 56 12.24 0.97 -2.04
N ALA A 57 13.26 1.82 -2.06
CA ALA A 57 14.08 2.01 -3.25
C ALA A 57 14.82 0.70 -3.57
N PRO A 58 14.70 0.14 -4.79
CA PRO A 58 15.32 -1.15 -5.11
C PRO A 58 16.85 -1.10 -5.16
N TRP A 59 17.44 0.10 -5.16
CA TRP A 59 18.88 0.34 -5.10
C TRP A 59 19.40 0.65 -3.68
N SER A 60 18.58 0.50 -2.64
CA SER A 60 19.04 0.58 -1.24
C SER A 60 20.13 -0.46 -0.98
N LYS A 61 21.20 -0.05 -0.30
CA LYS A 61 22.40 -0.90 -0.12
C LYS A 61 22.38 -1.73 1.16
N ASN A 62 21.53 -1.35 2.11
CA ASN A 62 21.41 -1.95 3.43
C ASN A 62 20.01 -1.69 4.01
N ASP A 63 19.70 -2.38 5.11
CA ASP A 63 18.39 -2.36 5.74
C ASP A 63 18.04 -0.99 6.34
N ASP A 64 19.02 -0.23 6.83
CA ASP A 64 18.80 1.11 7.39
C ASP A 64 18.34 2.09 6.30
N GLU A 65 18.97 2.05 5.12
CA GLU A 65 18.54 2.81 3.95
C GLU A 65 17.15 2.39 3.47
N ALA A 66 16.85 1.09 3.46
CA ALA A 66 15.56 0.56 3.07
C ALA A 66 14.43 1.00 4.03
N ALA A 67 14.65 0.88 5.34
CA ALA A 67 13.70 1.30 6.37
C ALA A 67 13.43 2.81 6.34
N LYS A 68 14.47 3.61 6.10
CA LYS A 68 14.33 5.06 5.90
C LYS A 68 13.53 5.39 4.64
N SER A 69 13.79 4.69 3.54
CA SER A 69 13.00 4.82 2.30
C SER A 69 11.53 4.51 2.56
N GLN A 70 11.23 3.34 3.11
CA GLN A 70 9.86 2.89 3.37
C GLN A 70 9.07 3.88 4.25
N SER A 71 9.68 4.37 5.33
CA SER A 71 9.00 5.27 6.27
C SER A 71 8.82 6.71 5.77
N SER A 72 9.59 7.15 4.77
CA SER A 72 9.53 8.52 4.24
C SER A 72 8.88 8.62 2.85
N ALA A 73 9.08 7.62 1.98
CA ALA A 73 8.54 7.54 0.63
C ALA A 73 7.10 6.99 0.65
N ILE A 74 6.22 7.69 1.35
CA ILE A 74 4.82 7.30 1.58
C ILE A 74 3.83 8.00 0.65
N ASN A 75 4.29 9.04 -0.06
CA ASN A 75 3.53 9.75 -1.09
C ASN A 75 4.46 10.04 -2.27
N ALA A 76 3.91 10.13 -3.48
CA ALA A 76 4.59 10.69 -4.64
C ALA A 76 3.81 11.92 -5.12
N ARG A 77 4.51 13.03 -5.35
CA ARG A 77 3.91 14.24 -5.92
C ARG A 77 3.72 14.05 -7.42
N SER A 78 2.51 14.29 -7.93
CA SER A 78 2.23 14.12 -9.35
C SER A 78 3.06 15.06 -10.23
N GLU A 79 3.42 16.23 -9.69
CA GLU A 79 4.17 17.24 -10.43
C GLU A 79 5.63 16.86 -10.69
N SER A 80 6.20 15.89 -9.97
CA SER A 80 7.64 15.56 -10.02
C SER A 80 7.94 14.06 -10.08
N VAL A 81 6.95 13.20 -10.33
CA VAL A 81 7.15 11.72 -10.30
C VAL A 81 8.02 11.20 -11.45
N HIS A 82 8.20 11.98 -12.51
CA HIS A 82 8.89 11.60 -13.74
C HIS A 82 10.28 12.24 -13.90
N GLU A 83 10.66 13.14 -12.97
CA GLU A 83 11.98 13.77 -12.91
C GLU A 83 13.00 12.81 -12.29
#